data_AF-A0A949ENP0-F1
#
_entry.id   AF-A0A949ENP0-F1
#
_cell.length_a   1.000
_cell.length_b   1.000
_cell.length_c   1.000
_cell.angle_alpha   90.00
_cell.angle_beta   90.00
_cell.angle_gamma   90.00
#
_symmetry.space_group_name_H-M   'P 1'
#
loop_
_entity.id
_entity.type
_entity.pdbx_description
1 polymer ?
#
loop_
_entity_poly.entity_id
_entity_poly.type
_entity_poly.pdbx_seq_one_letter_code
_entity_poly.pdbx_strand_id
1 'polypeptide(L)'
;MILACHMGLFWSANFFVDEKTLSFTTSYTPIPQPIFSQKILVDDLVGKATQKYVVSSNPEISAPATFEQALNKTAIPNPFIWIGDKRIYTPEGTQELKIVETDYFNYFFLEPNSQQAENAWQNRLLYGPKTPCNPYDISLENAVSFSKIKFAINNAYLKVISGADKIIISGSYPFFYGGVSRLMLAVLNSFNLPGVWRIAFDEKDSLSCLATLSFYDKSLAEAFLLKNPFNTTVTALVVPNATEGEIDFGLGKNQSFDFKNAGVFFVPIAEKDLVKVILKIKGKKRLTFEVGGGSYGLVIDARPRPLTGFMSKSYTLKETEQLKRVLETKVI
;
A
#
# COMPACT_ATOMS: atom_id res chain seq x y z
N MET A 1 10.22 -10.85 0.58
CA MET A 1 8.75 -11.06 0.46
C MET A 1 8.09 -9.76 0.01
N ILE A 2 7.01 -9.83 -0.79
CA ILE A 2 6.24 -8.65 -1.25
C ILE A 2 4.93 -8.64 -0.49
N LEU A 3 4.49 -7.52 0.09
CA LEU A 3 3.15 -7.34 0.65
C LEU A 3 2.32 -6.51 -0.33
N ALA A 4 1.18 -7.02 -0.77
CA ALA A 4 0.26 -6.30 -1.66
C ALA A 4 -0.99 -5.86 -0.90
N CYS A 5 -1.23 -4.56 -0.80
CA CYS A 5 -2.42 -3.98 -0.19
C CYS A 5 -3.31 -3.39 -1.28
N HIS A 6 -4.49 -3.95 -1.50
CA HIS A 6 -5.44 -3.40 -2.46
C HIS A 6 -6.56 -2.63 -1.74
N MET A 7 -6.86 -1.43 -2.24
CA MET A 7 -7.91 -0.55 -1.75
C MET A 7 -9.07 -0.46 -2.74
N GLY A 8 -10.11 -1.25 -2.50
CA GLY A 8 -11.31 -1.23 -3.34
C GLY A 8 -12.31 -0.21 -2.81
N LEU A 9 -12.60 0.82 -3.59
CA LEU A 9 -13.86 1.56 -3.54
C LEU A 9 -14.72 0.87 -4.60
N PHE A 10 -15.91 0.38 -4.26
CA PHE A 10 -16.76 -0.52 -5.09
C PHE A 10 -17.22 0.07 -6.44
N TRP A 11 -16.29 0.40 -7.32
CA TRP A 11 -16.44 0.61 -8.74
C TRP A 11 -15.87 -0.63 -9.40
N SER A 12 -16.72 -1.51 -9.89
CA SER A 12 -16.26 -2.64 -10.71
C SER A 12 -15.55 -2.08 -11.94
N ALA A 13 -14.24 -2.22 -11.99
CA ALA A 13 -13.45 -1.85 -13.15
C ALA A 13 -13.20 -3.10 -13.99
N ASN A 14 -13.41 -2.98 -15.29
CA ASN A 14 -13.11 -4.03 -16.24
C ASN A 14 -11.79 -3.71 -16.93
N PHE A 15 -10.96 -4.73 -17.01
CA PHE A 15 -9.64 -4.63 -17.57
C PHE A 15 -9.53 -5.57 -18.76
N PHE A 16 -8.93 -5.06 -19.82
CA PHE A 16 -8.57 -5.85 -20.98
C PHE A 16 -7.08 -6.18 -20.90
N VAL A 17 -6.75 -7.46 -20.93
CA VAL A 17 -5.39 -7.95 -21.05
C VAL A 17 -5.17 -8.45 -22.47
N ASP A 18 -4.23 -7.86 -23.19
CA ASP A 18 -3.78 -8.36 -24.48
C ASP A 18 -2.71 -9.44 -24.27
N GLU A 19 -2.96 -10.67 -24.72
CA GLU A 19 -2.06 -11.80 -24.51
C GLU A 19 -0.70 -11.64 -25.22
N LYS A 20 -0.68 -11.00 -26.39
CA LYS A 20 0.54 -10.87 -27.20
C LYS A 20 1.45 -9.78 -26.67
N THR A 21 0.87 -8.64 -26.31
CA THR A 21 1.62 -7.49 -25.80
C THR A 21 1.76 -7.53 -24.29
N LEU A 22 0.98 -8.34 -23.58
CA LEU A 22 0.83 -8.31 -22.13
C LEU A 22 0.55 -6.90 -21.62
N SER A 23 -0.23 -6.11 -22.37
CA SER A 23 -0.62 -4.75 -21.99
C SER A 23 -2.02 -4.74 -21.37
N PHE A 24 -2.21 -3.89 -20.35
CA PHE A 24 -3.52 -3.60 -19.77
C PHE A 24 -4.14 -2.34 -20.36
N THR A 25 -5.43 -2.42 -20.66
CA THR A 25 -6.28 -1.24 -20.92
C THR A 25 -7.46 -1.26 -19.96
N THR A 26 -7.63 -0.18 -19.21
CA THR A 26 -8.78 0.01 -18.33
C THR A 26 -9.97 0.51 -19.14
N SER A 27 -11.17 -0.04 -18.93
CA SER A 27 -12.39 0.59 -19.43
C SER A 27 -13.38 0.84 -18.29
N TYR A 28 -13.97 2.03 -18.33
CA TYR A 28 -15.07 2.45 -17.47
C TYR A 28 -16.42 2.12 -18.07
N THR A 29 -16.51 1.09 -18.90
CA THR A 29 -17.78 0.76 -19.51
C THR A 29 -18.69 0.21 -18.42
N PRO A 30 -19.85 0.85 -18.14
CA PRO A 30 -20.93 0.15 -17.45
C PRO A 30 -21.34 -0.98 -18.37
N ILE A 31 -20.80 -2.17 -18.15
CA ILE A 31 -21.22 -3.31 -18.93
C ILE A 31 -22.64 -3.62 -18.45
N PRO A 32 -23.66 -3.57 -19.33
CA PRO A 32 -25.07 -3.66 -18.95
C PRO A 32 -25.42 -4.97 -18.24
N GLN A 33 -24.51 -5.94 -18.25
CA GLN A 33 -24.46 -7.00 -17.26
C GLN A 33 -23.07 -7.01 -16.64
N PRO A 34 -22.93 -7.15 -15.31
CA PRO A 34 -21.66 -7.49 -14.72
C PRO A 34 -21.16 -8.73 -15.46
N ILE A 35 -20.08 -8.59 -16.23
CA ILE A 35 -19.43 -9.74 -16.85
C ILE A 35 -18.93 -10.57 -15.69
N PHE A 36 -19.68 -11.63 -15.40
CA PHE A 36 -19.26 -12.67 -14.49
C PHE A 36 -17.88 -13.12 -14.93
N SER A 37 -17.05 -13.45 -13.96
CA SER A 37 -15.69 -13.94 -14.14
C SER A 37 -15.70 -15.21 -15.02
N GLN A 38 -15.69 -14.99 -16.33
CA GLN A 38 -15.72 -16.00 -17.38
C GLN A 38 -14.65 -15.57 -18.40
N LYS A 39 -13.91 -16.55 -18.91
CA LYS A 39 -12.97 -16.37 -20.01
C LYS A 39 -13.77 -15.98 -21.26
N ILE A 40 -13.96 -14.69 -21.49
CA ILE A 40 -14.57 -14.18 -22.72
C ILE A 40 -13.44 -13.80 -23.66
N LEU A 41 -13.36 -14.50 -24.80
CA LEU A 41 -12.59 -14.03 -25.93
C LEU A 41 -13.30 -12.79 -26.48
N VAL A 42 -12.61 -11.65 -26.47
CA VAL A 42 -13.15 -10.36 -26.93
C VAL A 42 -13.60 -10.38 -28.41
N ASP A 43 -13.27 -11.43 -29.15
CA ASP A 43 -13.78 -11.66 -30.51
C ASP A 43 -15.32 -11.59 -30.58
N ASP A 44 -16.03 -11.88 -29.48
CA ASP A 44 -17.50 -11.77 -29.38
C ASP A 44 -18.02 -10.39 -28.92
N LEU A 45 -17.15 -9.49 -28.43
CA LEU A 45 -17.54 -8.20 -27.83
C LEU A 45 -17.08 -6.98 -28.62
N VAL A 46 -15.90 -7.01 -29.24
CA VAL A 46 -15.37 -5.88 -30.02
C VAL A 46 -14.50 -6.43 -31.15
N GLY A 47 -14.89 -6.17 -32.40
CA GLY A 47 -14.28 -6.76 -33.58
C GLY A 47 -12.76 -6.52 -33.73
N LYS A 48 -12.12 -7.60 -34.21
CA LYS A 48 -10.75 -7.78 -34.77
C LYS A 48 -9.58 -8.04 -33.80
N ALA A 49 -9.21 -9.32 -33.78
CA ALA A 49 -7.84 -9.87 -33.87
C ALA A 49 -6.84 -9.44 -32.78
N THR A 50 -7.10 -9.85 -31.54
CA THR A 50 -6.12 -10.13 -30.48
C THR A 50 -6.88 -10.92 -29.41
N GLN A 51 -6.36 -12.05 -28.94
CA GLN A 51 -6.96 -12.73 -27.78
C GLN A 51 -6.81 -11.80 -26.58
N LYS A 52 -7.91 -11.13 -26.22
CA LYS A 52 -8.00 -10.26 -25.06
C LYS A 52 -8.88 -10.90 -24.01
N TYR A 53 -8.48 -10.79 -22.76
CA TYR A 53 -9.23 -11.29 -21.60
C TYR A 53 -9.88 -10.12 -20.89
N VAL A 54 -11.16 -10.26 -20.55
CA VAL A 54 -11.87 -9.32 -19.67
C VAL A 54 -11.76 -9.80 -18.23
N VAL A 55 -11.25 -8.94 -17.35
CA VAL A 55 -11.07 -9.24 -15.93
C VAL A 55 -11.76 -8.16 -15.09
N SER A 56 -12.55 -8.57 -14.10
CA SER A 56 -13.23 -7.65 -13.16
C SER A 56 -12.46 -7.58 -11.83
N SER A 57 -12.32 -6.36 -11.31
CA SER A 57 -11.78 -6.10 -9.98
C SER A 57 -12.80 -6.26 -8.84
N ASN A 58 -14.06 -6.61 -9.13
CA ASN A 58 -15.11 -6.75 -8.10
C ASN A 58 -15.22 -8.20 -7.59
N PRO A 59 -14.78 -8.49 -6.36
CA PRO A 59 -14.79 -9.84 -5.79
C PRO A 59 -16.16 -10.30 -5.27
N GLU A 60 -17.18 -9.44 -5.15
CA GLU A 60 -18.54 -9.87 -4.79
C GLU A 60 -19.28 -10.56 -5.95
N ILE A 61 -18.75 -10.46 -7.18
CA ILE A 61 -19.44 -10.88 -8.41
C ILE A 61 -18.79 -12.14 -9.04
N SER A 62 -17.68 -12.65 -8.50
CA SER A 62 -16.98 -13.82 -9.02
C SER A 62 -17.53 -15.16 -8.52
N ALA A 63 -18.80 -15.48 -8.84
CA ALA A 63 -19.43 -16.82 -8.69
C ALA A 63 -19.40 -17.45 -7.26
N PRO A 64 -20.00 -18.64 -6.98
CA PRO A 64 -20.37 -19.07 -5.62
C PRO A 64 -19.19 -19.43 -4.70
N ALA A 65 -17.97 -19.39 -5.22
CA ALA A 65 -16.78 -19.41 -4.40
C ALA A 65 -16.51 -17.98 -3.92
N THR A 66 -16.85 -17.69 -2.66
CA THR A 66 -16.58 -16.39 -2.05
C THR A 66 -15.11 -16.03 -2.25
N PHE A 67 -14.79 -14.75 -2.38
CA PHE A 67 -13.39 -14.27 -2.38
C PHE A 67 -12.54 -14.91 -1.27
N GLU A 68 -13.14 -15.21 -0.13
CA GLU A 68 -12.56 -15.98 0.97
C GLU A 68 -12.17 -17.41 0.55
N GLN A 69 -13.00 -18.12 -0.22
CA GLN A 69 -12.65 -19.42 -0.80
C GLN A 69 -11.52 -19.31 -1.84
N ALA A 70 -11.43 -18.22 -2.59
CA ALA A 70 -10.32 -17.99 -3.51
C ALA A 70 -9.00 -17.78 -2.78
N LEU A 71 -8.99 -16.95 -1.71
CA LEU A 71 -7.84 -16.78 -0.82
C LEU A 71 -7.43 -18.10 -0.16
N ASN A 72 -8.40 -18.90 0.27
CA ASN A 72 -8.15 -20.18 0.95
C ASN A 72 -7.71 -21.32 0.02
N LYS A 73 -8.07 -21.27 -1.27
CA LYS A 73 -7.71 -22.31 -2.27
C LYS A 73 -6.35 -22.08 -2.94
N THR A 74 -5.81 -20.86 -2.91
CA THR A 74 -4.43 -20.62 -3.31
C THR A 74 -3.49 -21.13 -2.22
N ALA A 75 -2.91 -22.32 -2.41
CA ALA A 75 -1.95 -22.96 -1.51
C ALA A 75 -0.59 -22.23 -1.40
N ILE A 76 -0.57 -20.91 -1.57
CA ILE A 76 0.58 -20.05 -1.33
C ILE A 76 0.20 -19.21 -0.10
N PRO A 77 1.05 -19.09 0.94
CA PRO A 77 0.89 -18.07 1.97
C PRO A 77 0.98 -16.71 1.29
N ASN A 78 -0.15 -16.23 0.81
CA ASN A 78 -0.20 -15.17 -0.17
C ASN A 78 -0.19 -13.84 0.60
N PRO A 79 0.83 -13.00 0.44
CA PRO A 79 1.00 -11.78 1.25
C PRO A 79 0.10 -10.65 0.74
N PHE A 80 -1.18 -10.94 0.54
CA PHE A 80 -2.18 -10.02 0.04
C PHE A 80 -3.09 -9.58 1.18
N ILE A 81 -3.32 -8.27 1.25
CA ILE A 81 -4.30 -7.64 2.12
C ILE A 81 -5.30 -6.95 1.21
N TRP A 82 -6.55 -7.38 1.27
CA TRP A 82 -7.64 -6.71 0.56
C TRP A 82 -8.43 -5.84 1.54
N ILE A 83 -8.57 -4.57 1.20
CA ILE A 83 -9.23 -3.57 2.05
C ILE A 83 -10.53 -3.17 1.35
N GLY A 84 -11.65 -3.68 1.86
CA GLY A 84 -12.99 -3.27 1.46
C GLY A 84 -13.52 -2.09 2.27
N ASP A 85 -14.82 -1.80 2.13
CA ASP A 85 -15.45 -0.67 2.85
C ASP A 85 -15.70 -0.94 4.33
N LYS A 86 -16.09 -2.16 4.68
CA LYS A 86 -16.41 -2.56 6.06
C LYS A 86 -15.47 -3.62 6.62
N ARG A 87 -14.66 -4.23 5.77
CA ARG A 87 -13.87 -5.42 6.11
C ARG A 87 -12.50 -5.36 5.48
N ILE A 88 -11.54 -5.96 6.16
CA ILE A 88 -10.23 -6.29 5.61
C ILE A 88 -10.09 -7.79 5.59
N TYR A 89 -9.53 -8.28 4.50
CA TYR A 89 -9.33 -9.69 4.25
C TYR A 89 -7.83 -9.90 4.21
N THR A 90 -7.35 -10.66 5.18
CA THR A 90 -5.95 -11.03 5.31
C THR A 90 -5.83 -12.55 5.11
N PRO A 91 -4.61 -13.08 4.98
CA PRO A 91 -4.40 -14.52 4.91
C PRO A 91 -4.90 -15.26 6.16
N GLU A 92 -5.02 -14.57 7.29
CA GLU A 92 -5.51 -15.11 8.56
C GLU A 92 -7.04 -15.03 8.71
N GLY A 93 -7.73 -14.38 7.78
CA GLY A 93 -9.19 -14.30 7.74
C GLY A 93 -9.72 -12.88 7.57
N THR A 94 -10.99 -12.72 7.87
CA THR A 94 -11.74 -11.48 7.65
C THR A 94 -11.90 -10.72 8.97
N GLN A 95 -11.57 -9.43 8.96
CA GLN A 95 -11.68 -8.53 10.12
C GLN A 95 -12.60 -7.36 9.78
N GLU A 96 -13.42 -6.94 10.73
CA GLU A 96 -14.22 -5.71 10.58
C GLU A 96 -13.31 -4.49 10.66
N LEU A 97 -13.43 -3.59 9.69
CA LEU A 97 -12.69 -2.35 9.65
C LEU A 97 -13.20 -1.40 10.74
N LYS A 98 -12.35 -1.06 11.71
CA LYS A 98 -12.67 -0.08 12.75
C LYS A 98 -11.82 1.17 12.57
N ILE A 99 -12.41 2.23 12.05
CA ILE A 99 -11.73 3.52 11.90
C ILE A 99 -11.81 4.28 13.21
N VAL A 100 -10.65 4.73 13.70
CA VAL A 100 -10.56 5.61 14.86
C VAL A 100 -10.96 7.02 14.43
N GLU A 101 -11.98 7.58 15.07
CA GLU A 101 -12.53 8.90 14.74
C GLU A 101 -11.48 10.01 14.74
N THR A 102 -10.55 9.99 15.70
CA THR A 102 -9.48 10.98 15.82
C THR A 102 -8.53 10.92 14.63
N ASP A 103 -8.21 9.73 14.12
CA ASP A 103 -7.41 9.56 12.92
C ASP A 103 -8.14 10.07 11.69
N TYR A 104 -9.42 9.73 11.56
CA TYR A 104 -10.26 10.18 10.46
C TYR A 104 -10.33 11.71 10.42
N PHE A 105 -10.61 12.35 11.55
CA PHE A 105 -10.68 13.81 11.68
C PHE A 105 -9.37 14.50 11.28
N ASN A 106 -8.22 13.94 11.67
CA ASN A 106 -6.91 14.51 11.31
C ASN A 106 -6.67 14.59 9.80
N TYR A 107 -7.33 13.72 9.02
CA TYR A 107 -7.21 13.72 7.56
C TYR A 107 -8.41 14.34 6.85
N PHE A 108 -9.51 14.60 7.56
CA PHE A 108 -10.70 15.28 7.04
C PHE A 108 -10.73 16.78 7.41
N PHE A 109 -9.78 17.52 6.86
CA PHE A 109 -9.49 18.92 7.25
C PHE A 109 -10.53 19.97 6.82
N LEU A 110 -11.58 19.57 6.10
CA LEU A 110 -12.64 20.48 5.65
C LEU A 110 -13.85 20.54 6.59
N GLU A 111 -13.87 19.69 7.63
CA GLU A 111 -14.91 19.70 8.66
C GLU A 111 -14.29 20.02 10.02
N PRO A 112 -14.48 21.22 10.58
CA PRO A 112 -13.89 21.61 11.85
C PRO A 112 -14.58 20.97 13.07
N ASN A 113 -15.78 20.40 12.91
CA ASN A 113 -16.53 19.76 13.99
C ASN A 113 -16.38 18.23 13.97
N SER A 114 -15.78 17.65 15.01
CA SER A 114 -15.52 16.21 15.09
C SER A 114 -16.78 15.34 15.01
N GLN A 115 -17.92 15.81 15.55
CA GLN A 115 -19.19 15.07 15.48
C GLN A 115 -19.74 15.03 14.06
N GLN A 116 -19.58 16.12 13.30
CA GLN A 116 -20.01 16.16 11.90
C GLN A 116 -19.11 15.30 11.02
N ALA A 117 -17.80 15.29 11.28
CA ALA A 117 -16.86 14.39 10.62
C ALA A 117 -17.19 12.92 10.88
N GLU A 118 -17.48 12.55 12.13
CA GLU A 118 -17.92 11.20 12.49
C GLU A 118 -19.23 10.84 11.78
N ASN A 119 -20.23 11.72 11.77
CA ASN A 119 -21.48 11.50 11.05
C ASN A 119 -21.26 11.31 9.55
N ALA A 120 -20.35 12.08 8.93
CA ALA A 120 -19.98 11.92 7.53
C ALA A 120 -19.35 10.54 7.27
N TRP A 121 -18.49 10.08 8.18
CA TRP A 121 -17.93 8.72 8.14
C TRP A 121 -19.02 7.64 8.27
N GLN A 122 -19.91 7.74 9.26
CA GLN A 122 -21.00 6.78 9.44
C GLN A 122 -21.94 6.73 8.24
N ASN A 123 -22.29 7.89 7.69
CA ASN A 123 -23.10 7.98 6.47
C ASN A 123 -22.40 7.29 5.29
N ARG A 124 -21.08 7.44 5.17
CA ARG A 124 -20.29 6.77 4.14
C ARG A 124 -20.32 5.24 4.28
N LEU A 125 -20.35 4.72 5.50
CA LEU A 125 -20.52 3.29 5.78
C LEU A 125 -21.93 2.78 5.46
N LEU A 126 -22.96 3.60 5.66
CA LEU A 126 -24.36 3.23 5.39
C LEU A 126 -24.68 3.24 3.90
N TYR A 127 -24.30 4.30 3.19
CA TYR A 127 -24.71 4.54 1.81
C TYR A 127 -23.69 4.06 0.76
N GLY A 128 -22.51 3.61 1.19
CA GLY A 128 -21.48 3.09 0.29
C GLY A 128 -20.74 4.18 -0.51
N PRO A 129 -19.85 3.75 -1.43
CA PRO A 129 -18.99 4.66 -2.19
C PRO A 129 -19.78 5.46 -3.22
N LYS A 130 -19.40 6.73 -3.36
CA LYS A 130 -19.82 7.59 -4.47
C LYS A 130 -18.58 8.12 -5.18
N THR A 131 -18.69 8.44 -6.46
CA THR A 131 -17.59 9.12 -7.15
C THR A 131 -17.49 10.49 -6.50
N PRO A 132 -16.33 10.88 -5.96
CA PRO A 132 -16.20 12.20 -5.38
C PRO A 132 -16.23 13.24 -6.50
N CYS A 133 -17.17 14.17 -6.41
CA CYS A 133 -17.43 15.15 -7.46
C CYS A 133 -16.93 16.55 -7.08
N ASN A 134 -16.53 16.76 -5.83
CA ASN A 134 -16.13 18.06 -5.31
C ASN A 134 -14.99 17.91 -4.26
N PRO A 135 -14.35 19.02 -3.83
CA PRO A 135 -13.26 18.97 -2.86
C PRO A 135 -13.61 18.35 -1.50
N TYR A 136 -14.86 18.48 -1.06
CA TYR A 136 -15.35 17.89 0.18
C TYR A 136 -15.36 16.36 0.08
N ASP A 137 -15.93 15.81 -0.99
CA ASP A 137 -15.96 14.37 -1.24
C ASP A 137 -14.53 13.81 -1.40
N ILE A 138 -13.64 14.54 -2.08
CA ILE A 138 -12.22 14.13 -2.21
C ILE A 138 -11.55 14.07 -0.83
N SER A 139 -11.79 15.06 0.02
CA SER A 139 -11.25 15.09 1.39
C SER A 139 -11.78 13.94 2.24
N LEU A 140 -13.08 13.64 2.11
CA LEU A 140 -13.73 12.50 2.74
C LEU A 140 -13.06 11.18 2.32
N GLU A 141 -12.96 10.92 1.01
CA GLU A 141 -12.36 9.70 0.46
C GLU A 141 -10.88 9.57 0.83
N ASN A 142 -10.14 10.69 0.93
CA ASN A 142 -8.78 10.69 1.47
C ASN A 142 -8.77 10.24 2.93
N ALA A 143 -9.57 10.85 3.80
CA ALA A 143 -9.59 10.51 5.23
C ALA A 143 -9.97 9.04 5.49
N VAL A 144 -10.96 8.54 4.76
CA VAL A 144 -11.34 7.11 4.77
C VAL A 144 -10.18 6.24 4.33
N SER A 145 -9.54 6.58 3.22
CA SER A 145 -8.45 5.79 2.63
C SER A 145 -7.23 5.74 3.54
N PHE A 146 -6.83 6.87 4.12
CA PHE A 146 -5.73 6.92 5.09
C PHE A 146 -6.01 6.04 6.31
N SER A 147 -7.22 6.14 6.85
CA SER A 147 -7.66 5.36 8.00
C SER A 147 -7.70 3.86 7.69
N LYS A 148 -8.15 3.49 6.49
CA LYS A 148 -8.12 2.12 5.95
C LYS A 148 -6.70 1.55 5.84
N ILE A 149 -5.78 2.30 5.22
CA ILE A 149 -4.36 1.92 5.11
C ILE A 149 -3.76 1.74 6.51
N LYS A 150 -4.02 2.69 7.42
CA LYS A 150 -3.53 2.65 8.79
C LYS A 150 -4.01 1.40 9.52
N PHE A 151 -5.31 1.13 9.47
CA PHE A 151 -5.85 -0.06 10.09
C PHE A 151 -5.27 -1.34 9.45
N ALA A 152 -5.19 -1.40 8.12
CA ALA A 152 -4.69 -2.56 7.41
C ALA A 152 -3.23 -2.87 7.75
N ILE A 153 -2.36 -1.87 7.76
CA ILE A 153 -0.94 -2.05 8.14
C ILE A 153 -0.83 -2.37 9.64
N ASN A 154 -1.62 -1.75 10.51
CA ASN A 154 -1.56 -2.04 11.95
C ASN A 154 -2.02 -3.46 12.30
N ASN A 155 -2.99 -3.99 11.56
CA ASN A 155 -3.57 -5.31 11.79
C ASN A 155 -3.02 -6.39 10.85
N ALA A 156 -2.18 -6.01 9.88
CA ALA A 156 -1.38 -6.95 9.14
C ALA A 156 -0.48 -7.71 10.12
N TYR A 157 -0.39 -9.03 9.95
CA TYR A 157 0.42 -9.87 10.81
C TYR A 157 1.84 -9.30 10.94
N LEU A 158 2.30 -9.04 12.16
CA LEU A 158 3.62 -8.40 12.41
C LEU A 158 4.76 -9.15 11.70
N LYS A 159 4.66 -10.48 11.55
CA LYS A 159 5.65 -11.27 10.79
C LYS A 159 5.60 -11.01 9.28
N VAL A 160 4.42 -10.69 8.72
CA VAL A 160 4.25 -10.32 7.31
C VAL A 160 4.90 -8.96 7.06
N ILE A 161 4.61 -7.94 7.87
CA ILE A 161 5.23 -6.62 7.66
C ILE A 161 6.75 -6.66 7.87
N SER A 162 7.23 -7.33 8.93
CA SER A 162 8.67 -7.43 9.20
C SER A 162 9.40 -8.29 8.16
N GLY A 163 8.75 -9.31 7.62
CA GLY A 163 9.29 -10.13 6.52
C GLY A 163 9.23 -9.46 5.15
N ALA A 164 8.40 -8.43 4.96
CA ALA A 164 8.22 -7.77 3.67
C ALA A 164 9.41 -6.86 3.35
N ASP A 165 9.90 -6.95 2.12
CA ASP A 165 10.96 -6.08 1.57
C ASP A 165 10.37 -5.03 0.63
N LYS A 166 9.19 -5.34 0.07
CA LYS A 166 8.43 -4.46 -0.80
C LYS A 166 6.97 -4.46 -0.40
N ILE A 167 6.34 -3.30 -0.40
CA ILE A 167 4.92 -3.08 -0.15
C ILE A 167 4.34 -2.44 -1.41
N ILE A 168 3.34 -3.07 -2.01
CA ILE A 168 2.65 -2.56 -3.19
C ILE A 168 1.27 -2.12 -2.76
N ILE A 169 0.93 -0.85 -2.95
CA ILE A 169 -0.40 -0.31 -2.69
C ILE A 169 -1.12 -0.19 -4.04
N SER A 170 -2.21 -0.92 -4.20
CA SER A 170 -3.06 -0.92 -5.40
C SER A 170 -4.48 -0.48 -5.07
N GLY A 171 -5.27 -0.23 -6.09
CA GLY A 171 -6.70 0.02 -5.96
C GLY A 171 -7.12 1.33 -6.58
N SER A 172 -8.40 1.63 -6.39
CA SER A 172 -9.02 2.86 -6.88
C SER A 172 -8.34 4.12 -6.31
N TYR A 173 -7.74 4.06 -5.12
CA TYR A 173 -7.24 5.26 -4.47
C TYR A 173 -5.93 5.83 -5.07
N PRO A 174 -4.84 5.04 -5.23
CA PRO A 174 -3.68 5.47 -6.02
C PRO A 174 -4.03 5.88 -7.46
N PHE A 175 -5.06 5.24 -8.02
CA PHE A 175 -5.51 5.48 -9.38
C PHE A 175 -6.27 6.81 -9.55
N PHE A 176 -7.26 7.12 -8.69
CA PHE A 176 -8.19 8.25 -8.93
C PHE A 176 -7.98 9.48 -8.03
N TYR A 177 -7.51 9.30 -6.79
CA TYR A 177 -7.82 10.27 -5.74
C TYR A 177 -6.60 10.87 -5.04
N GLY A 178 -5.50 10.15 -4.98
CA GLY A 178 -4.36 10.55 -4.17
C GLY A 178 -3.07 10.42 -4.94
N GLY A 179 -2.62 11.52 -5.56
CA GLY A 179 -1.27 11.60 -6.08
C GLY A 179 -0.28 11.01 -5.07
N VAL A 180 0.66 10.22 -5.59
CA VAL A 180 1.61 9.36 -4.87
C VAL A 180 2.14 9.94 -3.54
N SER A 181 2.42 11.24 -3.51
CA SER A 181 2.93 11.95 -2.33
C SER A 181 1.96 11.95 -1.12
N ARG A 182 0.65 12.10 -1.34
CA ARG A 182 -0.36 12.08 -0.26
C ARG A 182 -0.44 10.70 0.37
N LEU A 183 -0.48 9.68 -0.48
CA LEU A 183 -0.48 8.29 -0.08
C LEU A 183 0.76 7.90 0.72
N MET A 184 1.91 8.42 0.34
CA MET A 184 3.16 8.10 1.01
C MET A 184 3.12 8.43 2.49
N LEU A 185 2.61 9.61 2.86
CA LEU A 185 2.51 10.00 4.26
C LEU A 185 1.54 9.10 5.03
N ALA A 186 0.42 8.68 4.41
CA ALA A 186 -0.50 7.71 5.01
C ALA A 186 0.22 6.41 5.36
N VAL A 187 0.94 5.84 4.39
CA VAL A 187 1.68 4.59 4.53
C VAL A 187 2.76 4.72 5.61
N LEU A 188 3.57 5.78 5.57
CA LEU A 188 4.60 6.05 6.58
C LEU A 188 4.03 6.22 7.98
N ASN A 189 2.88 6.89 8.10
CA ASN A 189 2.22 7.10 9.37
C ASN A 189 1.63 5.81 9.96
N SER A 190 1.44 4.80 9.11
CA SER A 190 0.86 3.51 9.47
C SER A 190 1.91 2.51 9.95
N PHE A 191 3.19 2.72 9.65
CA PHE A 191 4.26 1.89 10.20
C PHE A 191 4.48 2.21 11.68
N ASN A 192 3.97 1.36 12.56
CA ASN A 192 4.31 1.40 13.99
C ASN A 192 5.63 0.70 14.30
N LEU A 193 6.13 -0.13 13.38
CA LEU A 193 7.39 -0.82 13.56
C LEU A 193 8.52 -0.10 12.83
N PRO A 194 9.76 -0.26 13.31
CA PRO A 194 10.92 0.26 12.63
C PRO A 194 11.44 -0.76 11.60
N GLY A 195 11.95 -0.28 10.46
CA GLY A 195 12.31 -1.14 9.34
C GLY A 195 12.59 -0.40 8.03
N VAL A 196 12.83 -1.17 6.97
CA VAL A 196 13.11 -0.68 5.62
C VAL A 196 12.17 -1.35 4.63
N TRP A 197 11.44 -0.55 3.85
CA TRP A 197 10.49 -1.06 2.88
C TRP A 197 10.59 -0.29 1.56
N ARG A 198 10.66 -1.03 0.46
CA ARG A 198 10.40 -0.47 -0.88
C ARG A 198 8.90 -0.34 -1.05
N ILE A 199 8.40 0.84 -1.35
CA ILE A 199 6.97 1.07 -1.55
C ILE A 199 6.73 1.32 -3.04
N ALA A 200 5.74 0.64 -3.61
CA ALA A 200 5.29 0.85 -4.98
C ALA A 200 3.79 1.17 -4.98
N PHE A 201 3.35 2.08 -5.84
CA PHE A 201 1.93 2.27 -6.12
C PHE A 201 1.58 1.69 -7.48
N ASP A 202 0.50 0.92 -7.50
CA ASP A 202 -0.10 0.43 -8.73
C ASP A 202 -1.11 1.46 -9.24
N GLU A 203 -0.60 2.42 -10.01
CA GLU A 203 -1.39 3.49 -10.63
C GLU A 203 -2.39 2.99 -11.68
N LYS A 204 -2.37 1.69 -12.01
CA LYS A 204 -3.28 1.08 -12.98
C LYS A 204 -4.26 0.12 -12.32
N ASP A 205 -4.17 -0.11 -11.02
CA ASP A 205 -4.90 -1.18 -10.33
C ASP A 205 -4.79 -2.58 -11.00
N SER A 206 -3.61 -2.86 -11.52
CA SER A 206 -3.26 -4.12 -12.19
C SER A 206 -3.32 -5.32 -11.23
N LEU A 207 -2.97 -5.16 -9.94
CA LEU A 207 -2.91 -6.26 -8.98
C LEU A 207 -4.25 -6.94 -8.74
N SER A 208 -5.35 -6.19 -8.70
CA SER A 208 -6.71 -6.74 -8.60
C SER A 208 -6.99 -7.70 -9.74
N CYS A 209 -6.57 -7.29 -10.92
CA CYS A 209 -6.80 -8.03 -12.15
C CYS A 209 -5.87 -9.21 -12.25
N LEU A 210 -4.63 -9.07 -11.80
CA LEU A 210 -3.69 -10.18 -11.76
C LEU A 210 -4.11 -11.25 -10.75
N ALA A 211 -4.68 -10.85 -9.61
CA ALA A 211 -5.25 -11.78 -8.64
C ALA A 211 -6.39 -12.59 -9.29
N THR A 212 -7.35 -11.92 -9.92
CA THR A 212 -8.45 -12.60 -10.64
C THR A 212 -7.94 -13.41 -11.84
N LEU A 213 -7.03 -12.85 -12.65
CA LEU A 213 -6.47 -13.53 -13.82
C LEU A 213 -5.71 -14.79 -13.41
N SER A 214 -4.96 -14.75 -12.31
CA SER A 214 -4.20 -15.91 -11.81
C SER A 214 -5.08 -17.11 -11.47
N PHE A 215 -6.37 -16.88 -11.15
CA PHE A 215 -7.36 -17.93 -10.98
C PHE A 215 -7.72 -18.64 -12.29
N TYR A 216 -7.76 -17.89 -13.39
CA TYR A 216 -8.13 -18.41 -14.72
C TYR A 216 -6.93 -18.91 -15.52
N ASP A 217 -5.81 -18.18 -15.46
CA ASP A 217 -4.58 -18.44 -16.19
C ASP A 217 -3.38 -17.86 -15.42
N LYS A 218 -2.80 -18.70 -14.56
CA LYS A 218 -1.65 -18.35 -13.72
C LYS A 218 -0.42 -17.97 -14.56
N SER A 219 -0.17 -18.69 -15.66
CA SER A 219 0.99 -18.47 -16.53
C SER A 219 0.97 -17.09 -17.17
N LEU A 220 -0.22 -16.64 -17.58
CA LEU A 220 -0.40 -15.31 -18.16
C LEU A 220 -0.17 -14.19 -17.13
N ALA A 221 -0.67 -14.37 -15.90
CA ALA A 221 -0.43 -13.42 -14.81
C ALA A 221 1.06 -13.33 -14.43
N GLU A 222 1.76 -14.46 -14.38
CA GLU A 222 3.21 -14.51 -14.12
C GLU A 222 4.01 -13.84 -15.25
N ALA A 223 3.69 -14.13 -16.51
CA ALA A 223 4.33 -13.50 -17.67
C ALA A 223 4.15 -11.98 -17.67
N PHE A 224 2.97 -11.51 -17.28
CA PHE A 224 2.70 -10.08 -17.13
C PHE A 224 3.61 -9.44 -16.07
N LEU A 225 3.68 -10.02 -14.87
CA LEU A 225 4.50 -9.49 -13.77
C LEU A 225 6.00 -9.43 -14.13
N LEU A 226 6.48 -10.39 -14.92
CA LEU A 226 7.85 -10.40 -15.43
C LEU A 226 8.11 -9.26 -16.43
N LYS A 227 7.14 -8.97 -17.31
CA LYS A 227 7.27 -7.91 -18.31
C LYS A 227 7.04 -6.51 -17.75
N ASN A 228 6.16 -6.39 -16.77
CA ASN A 228 5.72 -5.12 -16.17
C ASN A 228 5.92 -5.17 -14.65
N PRO A 229 7.18 -5.17 -14.16
CA PRO A 229 7.44 -5.15 -12.74
C PRO A 229 6.93 -3.86 -12.12
N PHE A 230 6.36 -3.95 -10.91
CA PHE A 230 6.02 -2.76 -10.13
C PHE A 230 7.31 -2.06 -9.73
N ASN A 231 7.59 -0.91 -10.33
CA ASN A 231 8.78 -0.12 -9.99
C ASN A 231 8.66 0.44 -8.58
N THR A 232 9.79 0.56 -7.88
CA THR A 232 9.81 1.12 -6.53
C THR A 232 9.55 2.62 -6.62
N THR A 233 8.44 3.08 -6.05
CA THR A 233 8.10 4.50 -5.99
C THR A 233 9.02 5.23 -5.01
N VAL A 234 9.19 4.70 -3.81
CA VAL A 234 10.09 5.25 -2.79
C VAL A 234 10.63 4.12 -1.93
N THR A 235 11.81 4.32 -1.35
CA THR A 235 12.26 3.51 -0.23
C THR A 235 11.97 4.26 1.07
N ALA A 236 11.33 3.59 2.02
CA ALA A 236 11.05 4.12 3.35
C ALA A 236 11.95 3.45 4.40
N LEU A 237 12.72 4.26 5.13
CA LEU A 237 13.58 3.88 6.23
C LEU A 237 12.99 4.45 7.53
N VAL A 238 12.23 3.64 8.28
CA VAL A 238 11.60 4.06 9.54
C VAL A 238 12.50 3.68 10.70
N VAL A 239 13.10 4.69 11.34
CA VAL A 239 14.11 4.51 12.39
C VAL A 239 13.81 5.45 13.56
N PRO A 240 12.85 5.08 14.42
CA PRO A 240 12.39 5.93 15.53
C PRO A 240 13.53 6.29 16.47
N ASN A 241 13.50 7.51 17.00
CA ASN A 241 14.49 8.04 17.95
C ASN A 241 15.94 8.16 17.39
N ALA A 242 16.10 8.11 16.06
CA ALA A 242 17.32 8.59 15.44
C ALA A 242 17.51 10.09 15.74
N THR A 243 18.73 10.48 16.08
CA THR A 243 19.07 11.87 16.45
C THR A 243 19.89 12.55 15.37
N GLU A 244 20.78 11.80 14.71
CA GLU A 244 21.67 12.30 13.65
C GLU A 244 21.77 11.22 12.57
N GLY A 245 22.02 11.64 11.34
CA GLY A 245 22.36 10.72 10.27
C GLY A 245 23.36 11.30 9.29
N GLU A 246 24.04 10.41 8.57
CA GLU A 246 24.97 10.72 7.50
C GLU A 246 24.63 9.83 6.31
N ILE A 247 24.67 10.37 5.10
CA ILE A 247 24.61 9.60 3.87
C ILE A 247 25.95 9.73 3.15
N ASP A 248 26.56 8.59 2.91
CA ASP A 248 27.77 8.45 2.14
C ASP A 248 27.40 7.95 0.74
N PHE A 249 27.63 8.83 -0.24
CA PHE A 249 27.43 8.58 -1.67
C PHE A 249 28.68 7.99 -2.35
N GLY A 250 29.75 7.72 -1.62
CA GLY A 250 31.03 7.27 -2.17
C GLY A 250 31.85 8.38 -2.86
N LEU A 251 31.42 9.64 -2.77
CA LEU A 251 32.03 10.80 -3.43
C LEU A 251 32.95 11.62 -2.50
N GLY A 252 33.33 11.07 -1.35
CA GLY A 252 34.31 11.66 -0.42
C GLY A 252 33.76 12.74 0.52
N LYS A 253 32.53 13.24 0.33
CA LYS A 253 31.82 14.07 1.31
C LYS A 253 30.48 13.45 1.69
N ASN A 254 30.28 13.20 2.98
CA ASN A 254 29.02 12.71 3.52
C ASN A 254 28.03 13.86 3.68
N GLN A 255 26.76 13.62 3.36
CA GLN A 255 25.67 14.54 3.67
C GLN A 255 25.15 14.23 5.08
N SER A 256 25.38 15.12 6.03
CA SER A 256 24.85 15.00 7.39
C SER A 256 23.46 15.63 7.53
N PHE A 257 22.60 15.03 8.32
CA PHE A 257 21.28 15.55 8.69
C PHE A 257 21.03 15.34 10.19
N ASP A 258 20.28 16.27 10.75
CA ASP A 258 19.96 16.31 12.17
C ASP A 258 18.46 16.07 12.35
N PHE A 259 18.11 15.12 13.22
CA PHE A 259 16.74 14.77 13.57
C PHE A 259 16.31 15.38 14.91
N LYS A 260 16.90 16.49 15.36
CA LYS A 260 16.53 17.19 16.61
C LYS A 260 15.02 17.34 16.84
N ASN A 261 14.24 17.48 15.78
CA ASN A 261 12.77 17.58 15.85
C ASN A 261 12.02 16.30 15.47
N ALA A 262 12.70 15.15 15.49
CA ALA A 262 12.19 13.84 15.09
C ALA A 262 11.44 13.91 13.75
N GLY A 263 12.06 14.51 12.73
CA GLY A 263 11.40 14.81 11.45
C GLY A 263 11.40 13.64 10.47
N VAL A 264 10.71 13.86 9.35
CA VAL A 264 10.85 13.06 8.13
C VAL A 264 11.88 13.76 7.25
N PHE A 265 12.88 13.02 6.78
CA PHE A 265 13.92 13.51 5.88
C PHE A 265 13.78 12.83 4.52
N PHE A 266 14.03 13.58 3.45
CA PHE A 266 13.91 13.10 2.09
C PHE A 266 15.23 13.26 1.36
N VAL A 267 15.60 12.24 0.60
CA VAL A 267 16.86 12.18 -0.14
C VAL A 267 16.59 11.75 -1.57
N PRO A 268 16.92 12.57 -2.58
CA PRO A 268 16.68 12.24 -3.97
C PRO A 268 17.75 11.26 -4.47
N ILE A 269 17.49 9.97 -4.33
CA ILE A 269 18.41 8.87 -4.72
C ILE A 269 17.68 7.98 -5.71
N ALA A 270 18.30 7.62 -6.84
CA ALA A 270 17.66 6.73 -7.79
C ALA A 270 17.59 5.29 -7.25
N GLU A 271 16.69 4.47 -7.80
CA GLU A 271 16.56 3.06 -7.41
C GLU A 271 17.85 2.24 -7.63
N LYS A 272 18.67 2.64 -8.60
CA LYS A 272 19.92 1.94 -8.95
C LYS A 272 21.13 2.39 -8.12
N ASP A 273 21.02 3.52 -7.43
CA ASP A 273 22.12 4.09 -6.68
C ASP A 273 22.04 3.59 -5.24
N LEU A 274 22.95 2.70 -4.85
CA LEU A 274 23.09 2.26 -3.47
C LEU A 274 23.90 3.28 -2.69
N VAL A 275 23.33 3.78 -1.60
CA VAL A 275 24.03 4.68 -0.67
C VAL A 275 24.15 4.06 0.70
N LYS A 276 25.19 4.49 1.41
CA LYS A 276 25.40 4.07 2.79
C LYS A 276 24.80 5.10 3.75
N VAL A 277 23.73 4.73 4.43
CA VAL A 277 23.07 5.55 5.45
C VAL A 277 23.59 5.15 6.83
N ILE A 278 24.19 6.09 7.55
CA ILE A 278 24.71 5.90 8.90
C ILE A 278 23.84 6.70 9.85
N LEU A 279 23.17 6.04 10.80
CA LEU A 279 22.26 6.70 11.75
C LEU A 279 22.75 6.55 13.19
N LYS A 280 22.66 7.63 13.96
CA LYS A 280 22.89 7.62 15.41
C LYS A 280 21.54 7.62 16.12
N ILE A 281 21.35 6.65 17.02
CA ILE A 281 20.12 6.51 17.81
C ILE A 281 20.41 6.87 19.26
N LYS A 282 19.49 7.60 19.90
CA LYS A 282 19.61 8.00 21.30
C LYS A 282 19.85 6.77 22.20
N GLY A 283 20.95 6.77 22.96
CA GLY A 283 21.29 5.70 23.90
C GLY A 283 21.78 4.39 23.25
N LYS A 284 22.11 4.38 21.95
CA LYS A 284 22.59 3.18 21.23
C LYS A 284 23.80 3.46 20.35
N LYS A 285 24.42 2.37 19.83
CA LYS A 285 25.48 2.43 18.82
C LYS A 285 24.95 2.95 17.49
N ARG A 286 25.84 3.51 16.67
CA ARG A 286 25.55 3.88 15.28
C ARG A 286 25.10 2.65 14.50
N LEU A 287 24.07 2.83 13.67
CA LEU A 287 23.59 1.84 12.71
C LEU A 287 24.01 2.26 11.31
N THR A 288 24.18 1.28 10.42
CA THR A 288 24.63 1.52 9.06
C THR A 288 23.85 0.63 8.13
N PHE A 289 23.36 1.21 7.04
CA PHE A 289 22.52 0.57 6.05
C PHE A 289 23.08 0.87 4.68
N GLU A 290 22.96 -0.08 3.78
CA GLU A 290 23.06 0.18 2.35
C GLU A 290 21.63 0.13 1.81
N VAL A 291 21.20 1.20 1.15
CA VAL A 291 19.84 1.31 0.63
C VAL A 291 19.84 2.04 -0.70
N GLY A 292 19.04 1.55 -1.64
CA GLY A 292 18.65 2.27 -2.84
C GLY A 292 17.43 3.15 -2.61
N GLY A 293 17.22 4.13 -3.48
CA GLY A 293 16.00 4.92 -3.49
C GLY A 293 14.86 4.27 -4.28
N GLY A 294 13.97 5.10 -4.81
CA GLY A 294 12.92 4.74 -5.76
C GLY A 294 12.78 5.83 -6.80
N SER A 295 11.72 5.82 -7.61
CA SER A 295 11.42 6.88 -8.57
C SER A 295 11.39 8.28 -7.94
N TYR A 296 10.95 8.38 -6.69
CA TYR A 296 10.97 9.62 -5.92
C TYR A 296 12.13 9.70 -4.94
N GLY A 297 12.84 8.63 -4.59
CA GLY A 297 13.97 8.69 -3.66
C GLY A 297 13.87 7.83 -2.41
N LEU A 298 14.58 8.26 -1.37
CA LEU A 298 14.60 7.66 -0.03
C LEU A 298 13.92 8.61 0.95
N VAL A 299 13.03 8.06 1.78
CA VAL A 299 12.43 8.77 2.92
C VAL A 299 12.94 8.13 4.20
N ILE A 300 13.48 8.95 5.10
CA ILE A 300 13.94 8.53 6.43
C ILE A 300 13.01 9.14 7.47
N ASP A 301 12.36 8.30 8.27
CA ASP A 301 11.40 8.73 9.28
C ASP A 301 11.91 8.43 10.68
N ALA A 302 12.30 9.49 11.40
CA ALA A 302 12.84 9.39 12.75
C ALA A 302 11.79 9.60 13.87
N ARG A 303 10.52 9.86 13.50
CA ARG A 303 9.46 10.16 14.48
C ARG A 303 9.28 9.00 15.47
N PRO A 304 8.98 9.28 16.75
CA PRO A 304 8.65 8.24 17.72
C PRO A 304 7.42 7.43 17.26
N ARG A 305 7.36 6.14 17.63
CA ARG A 305 6.28 5.24 17.26
C ARG A 305 5.61 4.64 18.51
N PRO A 306 4.28 4.41 18.51
CA PRO A 306 3.32 4.79 17.47
C PRO A 306 3.16 6.32 17.39
N LEU A 307 2.76 6.83 16.22
CA LEU A 307 2.52 8.27 16.04
C LEU A 307 1.31 8.79 16.82
N THR A 308 0.40 7.90 17.20
CA THR A 308 -0.80 8.20 17.98
C THR A 308 -0.80 7.36 19.25
N GLY A 309 -0.77 8.01 20.43
CA GLY A 309 -0.87 7.37 21.74
C GLY A 309 0.25 7.71 22.72
N PHE A 310 0.03 7.42 24.01
CA PHE A 310 1.05 7.55 25.06
C PHE A 310 2.04 6.37 24.98
N MET A 311 3.33 6.66 24.85
CA MET A 311 4.38 5.64 24.93
C MET A 311 4.73 5.32 26.39
N SER A 312 4.54 4.08 26.81
CA SER A 312 5.21 3.59 28.02
C SER A 312 6.69 3.31 27.73
N LYS A 313 7.57 3.56 28.71
CA LYS A 313 9.03 3.28 28.57
C LYS A 313 9.32 1.82 28.17
N SER A 314 8.49 0.87 28.60
CA SER A 314 8.62 -0.55 28.27
C SER A 314 8.29 -0.86 26.81
N TYR A 315 7.38 -0.11 26.20
CA TYR A 315 7.02 -0.24 24.79
C TYR A 315 8.17 0.24 23.89
N THR A 316 8.78 1.39 24.18
CA THR A 316 9.93 1.93 23.45
C THR A 316 11.14 0.98 23.48
N LEU A 317 11.40 0.33 24.63
CA LEU A 317 12.48 -0.66 24.76
C LEU A 317 12.25 -1.89 23.87
N LYS A 318 11.02 -2.42 23.83
CA LYS A 318 10.66 -3.57 22.98
C LYS A 318 10.78 -3.26 21.48
N GLU A 319 10.33 -2.10 21.03
CA GLU A 319 10.49 -1.68 19.63
C GLU A 319 11.95 -1.59 19.22
N THR A 320 12.81 -1.10 20.12
CA THR A 320 14.23 -0.94 19.80
C THR A 320 15.02 -2.26 19.83
N GLU A 321 14.51 -3.30 20.50
CA GLU A 321 15.02 -4.67 20.39
C GLU A 321 14.54 -5.37 19.12
N GLN A 322 13.28 -5.14 18.72
CA GLN A 322 12.74 -5.62 17.45
C GLN A 322 13.46 -4.98 16.25
N LEU A 323 13.76 -3.69 16.32
CA LEU A 323 14.58 -2.99 15.33
C LEU A 323 15.92 -3.68 15.13
N LYS A 324 16.63 -4.00 16.23
CA LYS A 324 17.92 -4.68 16.14
C LYS A 324 17.82 -6.03 15.43
N ARG A 325 16.79 -6.83 15.71
CA ARG A 325 16.57 -8.15 15.07
C ARG A 325 16.23 -8.03 13.58
N VAL A 326 15.40 -7.05 13.20
CA VAL A 326 15.04 -6.80 11.79
C VAL A 326 16.23 -6.26 11.00
N LEU A 327 17.09 -5.46 11.63
CA LEU A 327 18.23 -4.83 10.97
C LEU A 327 19.47 -5.73 10.87
N GLU A 328 19.65 -6.70 11.76
CA GLU A 328 20.73 -7.68 11.66
C GLU A 328 20.50 -8.71 10.54
N THR A 329 19.31 -8.74 9.93
CA THR A 329 18.91 -9.77 8.94
C THR A 329 18.70 -9.28 7.52
N LYS A 330 18.74 -7.96 7.24
CA LYS A 330 18.42 -7.41 5.92
C LYS A 330 19.54 -6.52 5.37
N VAL A 331 20.23 -7.03 4.34
CA VAL A 331 20.95 -6.22 3.33
C VAL A 331 19.95 -6.03 2.19
N ILE A 332 19.64 -4.80 1.79
CA ILE A 332 18.58 -4.50 0.80
C ILE A 332 19.13 -3.77 -0.40
#